data_AF-A0A1Z9KYM7-F1
#
_entry.id   AF-A0A1Z9KYM7-F1
#
_cell.length_a   1.000
_cell.length_b   1.000
_cell.length_c   1.000
_cell.angle_alpha   90.00
_cell.angle_beta   90.00
_cell.angle_gamma   90.00
#
_symmetry.space_group_name_H-M   'P 1'
#
loop_
_entity.id
_entity.type
_entity.pdbx_description
1 polymer ?
#
loop_
_entity_poly.entity_id
_entity_poly.type
_entity_poly.pdbx_seq_one_letter_code
_entity_poly.pdbx_strand_id
1 'polypeptide(L)' 'MTDITKYRNISVSRKVYADLEDISAAKIPGVKLSISKTVETLAAKEKIALSKKLSEKTRTDGKV' A
#
# COMPACT_ATOMS: atom_id res chain seq x y z
N MET A 1 -16.73 -1.03 12.51
CA MET A 1 -16.51 0.42 12.33
C MET A 1 -15.09 0.73 12.81
N THR A 2 -14.27 1.38 12.00
CA THR A 2 -12.84 1.60 12.25
C THR A 2 -12.64 2.57 13.43
N ASP A 3 -11.72 2.23 14.34
CA ASP A 3 -11.43 3.00 15.56
C ASP A 3 -10.80 4.36 15.20
N ILE A 4 -11.61 5.42 15.19
CA ILE A 4 -11.24 6.78 14.79
C ILE A 4 -10.07 7.35 15.63
N THR A 5 -9.89 6.86 16.86
CA THR A 5 -8.81 7.32 17.74
C THR A 5 -7.43 6.82 17.31
N LYS A 6 -7.37 5.64 16.67
CA LYS A 6 -6.13 4.99 16.21
C LYS A 6 -5.83 5.26 14.74
N TYR A 7 -6.86 5.45 13.94
CA TYR A 7 -6.77 5.62 12.49
C TYR A 7 -7.31 6.99 12.10
N ARG A 8 -6.61 8.05 12.55
CA ARG A 8 -6.89 9.42 12.12
C ARG A 8 -6.76 9.46 10.59
N ASN A 9 -7.79 9.97 9.91
CA ASN A 9 -7.76 10.17 8.45
C ASN A 9 -6.43 10.83 8.08
N ILE A 10 -5.65 10.14 7.26
CA ILE A 10 -4.29 10.51 6.89
C ILE A 10 -4.27 11.91 6.28
N SER A 11 -3.41 12.79 6.78
CA SER A 11 -3.13 14.07 6.12
C SER A 11 -2.09 13.82 5.03
N VAL A 12 -2.53 13.79 3.78
CA VAL A 12 -1.66 13.64 2.61
C VAL A 12 -1.73 14.90 1.74
N SER A 13 -0.69 15.13 0.93
CA SER A 13 -0.73 16.23 -0.03
C SER A 13 -1.81 16.01 -1.08
N ARG A 14 -2.35 17.08 -1.68
CA ARG A 14 -3.37 16.99 -2.74
C ARG A 14 -2.95 16.07 -3.88
N LYS A 15 -1.66 16.10 -4.24
CA LYS A 15 -1.12 15.23 -5.28
C LYS A 15 -1.25 13.75 -4.90
N VAL A 16 -0.82 13.40 -3.68
CA VAL A 16 -0.88 12.01 -3.20
C VAL A 16 -2.33 11.55 -3.05
N TYR A 17 -3.24 12.44 -2.65
CA TYR A 17 -4.66 12.13 -2.62
C TYR A 17 -5.22 11.80 -4.01
N ALA A 18 -4.88 12.59 -5.03
CA ALA A 18 -5.29 12.33 -6.42
C ALA A 18 -4.72 11.00 -6.93
N ASP A 19 -3.43 10.75 -6.69
CA ASP A 19 -2.77 9.49 -7.06
C ASP A 19 -3.49 8.27 -6.40
N LEU A 20 -3.89 8.40 -5.12
CA LEU A 20 -4.64 7.36 -4.40
C LEU A 20 -6.07 7.18 -4.94
N GLU A 21 -6.70 8.25 -5.41
CA GLU A 21 -8.02 8.19 -6.05
C GLU A 21 -7.96 7.45 -7.39
N ASP A 22 -6.97 7.74 -8.23
CA ASP A 22 -6.76 7.05 -9.51
C ASP A 22 -6.47 5.55 -9.29
N ILE A 23 -5.59 5.23 -8.33
CA ILE A 23 -5.28 3.84 -7.97
C ILE A 23 -6.52 3.11 -7.45
N SER A 24 -7.37 3.80 -6.67
CA SER A 24 -8.60 3.21 -6.13
C SER A 24 -9.61 2.84 -7.21
N ALA A 25 -9.65 3.59 -8.31
CA ALA A 25 -10.52 3.34 -9.46
C ALA A 25 -9.94 2.28 -10.40
N ALA A 26 -8.62 2.26 -10.59
CA ALA A 26 -7.96 1.35 -11.52
C ALA A 26 -7.94 -0.12 -11.04
N LYS A 27 -8.07 -0.37 -9.74
CA LYS A 27 -7.84 -1.71 -9.16
C LYS A 27 -8.98 -2.70 -9.40
N ILE A 28 -10.22 -2.22 -9.54
CA ILE A 28 -11.42 -3.06 -9.70
C ILE A 28 -12.41 -2.32 -10.62
N PRO A 29 -12.82 -2.90 -11.77
CA PRO A 29 -13.84 -2.29 -12.61
C PRO A 29 -15.18 -2.23 -11.86
N GLY A 30 -15.68 -1.00 -11.64
CA GLY A 30 -17.01 -0.75 -11.09
C GLY A 30 -17.09 -0.55 -9.57
N VAL A 31 -15.98 -0.67 -8.82
CA VAL A 31 -16.00 -0.45 -7.35
C VAL A 31 -14.84 0.45 -6.92
N LYS A 32 -15.16 1.69 -6.54
CA LYS A 32 -14.21 2.64 -5.95
C LYS A 32 -13.95 2.24 -4.49
N LEU A 33 -12.74 1.76 -4.20
CA LEU A 33 -12.31 1.50 -2.83
C LEU A 33 -12.14 2.82 -2.06
N SER A 34 -12.40 2.81 -0.75
CA SER A 34 -12.08 3.97 0.09
C SER A 34 -10.57 4.19 0.12
N ILE A 35 -10.14 5.45 0.24
CA ILE A 35 -8.71 5.82 0.26
C ILE A 35 -7.96 5.04 1.36
N SER A 36 -8.55 4.89 2.54
CA SER A 36 -7.99 4.09 3.63
C SER A 36 -7.74 2.65 3.20
N LYS A 37 -8.68 2.02 2.50
CA LYS A 37 -8.53 0.64 2.04
C LYS A 37 -7.49 0.52 0.94
N THR A 38 -7.42 1.49 0.04
CA THR A 38 -6.38 1.59 -0.99
C THR A 38 -4.99 1.62 -0.35
N VAL A 39 -4.78 2.43 0.69
CA VAL A 39 -3.50 2.50 1.42
C VAL A 39 -3.15 1.18 2.10
N GLU A 40 -4.10 0.52 2.76
CA GLU A 40 -3.86 -0.81 3.35
C GLU A 40 -3.37 -1.81 2.30
N THR A 41 -4.03 -1.85 1.13
CA THR A 41 -3.63 -2.77 0.05
C THR A 41 -2.26 -2.43 -0.54
N LEU A 42 -1.92 -1.15 -0.65
CA LEU A 42 -0.62 -0.71 -1.14
C LEU A 42 0.49 -1.08 -0.16
N ALA A 43 0.29 -0.84 1.14
CA ALA A 43 1.24 -1.22 2.18
C ALA A 43 1.49 -2.73 2.24
N ALA A 44 0.42 -3.54 2.12
CA ALA A 44 0.54 -4.99 2.10
C ALA A 44 1.37 -5.49 0.90
N LYS A 45 1.13 -4.93 -0.30
CA LYS A 45 1.91 -5.27 -1.51
C LYS A 45 3.38 -4.89 -1.37
N GLU A 46 3.65 -3.67 -0.89
CA GLU A 46 5.02 -3.20 -0.74
C GLU A 46 5.77 -4.06 0.29
N LYS A 47 5.12 -4.43 1.40
CA LYS A 47 5.68 -5.34 2.39
C LYS A 47 6.07 -6.69 1.78
N ILE A 48 5.22 -7.27 0.94
CA ILE A 48 5.51 -8.52 0.22
C ILE A 48 6.66 -8.35 -0.77
N ALA A 49 6.68 -7.24 -1.51
CA ALA A 49 7.75 -6.94 -2.46
C ALA A 49 9.11 -6.79 -1.77
N LEU A 50 9.14 -6.08 -0.64
CA LEU A 50 10.34 -5.90 0.17
C LEU A 50 10.79 -7.21 0.84
N SER A 51 9.87 -8.01 1.37
CA SER A 51 10.22 -9.30 1.97
C SER A 51 10.80 -10.26 0.93
N LYS A 52 10.25 -10.26 -0.29
CA LYS A 52 10.78 -11.05 -1.40
C LYS A 52 12.22 -10.63 -1.73
N LYS A 53 12.46 -9.32 -1.91
CA LYS A 53 13.79 -8.74 -2.17
C LYS A 53 14.80 -9.07 -1.06
N LEU A 54 14.39 -9.02 0.21
CA LEU A 54 15.26 -9.40 1.32
C LEU A 54 15.67 -10.87 1.23
N SER A 55 14.70 -11.76 0.97
CA SER A 55 14.98 -13.20 0.83
C SER A 55 15.85 -13.53 -0.38
N GLU A 56 15.77 -12.75 -1.46
CA GLU A 56 16.61 -12.91 -2.65
C GLU A 56 18.05 -12.46 -2.36
N LYS A 57 18.23 -11.38 -1.57
CA LYS A 57 19.54 -10.86 -1.21
C LYS A 57 20.32 -11.75 -0.24
N THR A 58 19.66 -12.45 0.67
CA THR A 58 20.32 -13.42 1.57
C THR A 58 20.84 -14.66 0.82
N ARG A 59 20.29 -15.00 -0.36
CA ARG A 59 20.76 -16.15 -1.17
C ARG A 59 22.02 -15.84 -2.00
N THR A 60 22.29 -14.58 -2.29
CA THR A 60 23.43 -14.16 -3.11
C THR A 60 24.69 -13.86 -2.29
N ASP A 61 24.55 -13.57 -0.99
CA ASP A 61 25.66 -13.21 -0.09
C ASP A 61 26.31 -14.43 0.60
N GLY A 62 25.75 -15.62 0.40
CA GLY A 62 26.22 -16.88 1.01
C GLY A 62 27.05 -17.79 0.09
N LYS A 63 27.47 -17.31 -1.09
CA LYS A 63 28.43 -18.03 -1.95
C LYS A 63 29.82 -17.42 -1.75
N VAL A 64 30.50 -17.88 -0.71
CA VAL A 64 31.96 -17.78 -0.54
C VAL A 64 32.56 -19.14 -0.89
#